data_AF-A0A3M2B4K2-F1
#
_entry.id   AF-A0A3M2B4K2-F1
#
_cell.length_a   1.000
_cell.length_b   1.000
_cell.length_c   1.000
_cell.angle_alpha   90.00
_cell.angle_beta   90.00
_cell.angle_gamma   90.00
#
_symmetry.space_group_name_H-M   'P 1'
#
loop_
_entity.id
_entity.type
_entity.pdbx_description
1 polymer ?
#
loop_
_entity_poly.entity_id
_entity_poly.type
_entity_poly.pdbx_seq_one_letter_code
_entity_poly.pdbx_strand_id
1 'polypeptide(L)'
;PQLGLLLLPVIMLSQLLWLIGLSALIACWNVFYEDVKYLVSVGLQLLFFLTPVIYFSEQLRYTTLVPDAYREGLFWASHLINPMAALTMAYRKAILPPITIVQENAALGQAMQFPDMPLPLWLVALNLLLGVGVALLGLGYFRKREWEFVERP
;
A
#
# COMPACT_ATOMS: atom_id res chain seq x y z
N PRO A 1 0.80 -5.32 26.45
CA PRO A 1 1.14 -3.94 26.04
C PRO A 1 1.19 -3.88 24.50
N GLN A 2 0.48 -2.93 23.88
CA GLN A 2 0.37 -2.82 22.42
C GLN A 2 1.68 -2.27 21.83
N LEU A 3 2.71 -3.13 21.70
CA LEU A 3 4.00 -2.78 21.11
C LEU A 3 3.84 -2.19 19.69
N GLY A 4 2.76 -2.54 18.99
CA GLY A 4 2.39 -1.98 17.69
C GLY A 4 2.20 -0.46 17.68
N LEU A 5 1.73 0.16 18.76
CA LEU A 5 1.57 1.62 18.85
C LEU A 5 2.91 2.35 18.70
N LEU A 6 4.01 1.74 19.18
CA LEU A 6 5.35 2.33 19.05
C LEU A 6 5.86 2.33 17.61
N LEU A 7 5.31 1.46 16.74
CA LEU A 7 5.63 1.43 15.32
C LEU A 7 4.85 2.47 14.50
N LEU A 8 3.79 3.07 15.04
CA LEU A 8 2.96 4.04 14.30
C LEU A 8 3.78 5.19 13.70
N PRO A 9 4.70 5.86 14.44
CA PRO A 9 5.50 6.94 13.86
C PRO A 9 6.33 6.48 12.65
N VAL A 10 6.83 5.25 12.68
CA VAL A 10 7.62 4.66 11.59
C VAL A 10 6.74 4.36 10.37
N ILE A 11 5.54 3.82 10.59
CA ILE A 11 4.57 3.54 9.52
C ILE A 11 4.11 4.86 8.87
N MET A 12 3.80 5.88 9.69
CA MET A 12 3.43 7.21 9.21
C MET A 12 4.56 7.89 8.44
N LEU A 13 5.81 7.75 8.91
CA LEU A 13 6.98 8.25 8.20
C LEU A 13 7.13 7.58 6.84
N SER A 14 6.98 6.25 6.77
CA SER A 14 7.01 5.52 5.49
C SER A 14 5.94 6.05 4.53
N GLN A 15 4.70 6.19 5.00
CA GLN A 15 3.61 6.73 4.21
C GLN A 15 3.91 8.14 3.70
N LEU A 16 4.44 9.01 4.56
CA LEU A 16 4.80 10.38 4.19
C LEU A 16 5.86 10.41 3.09
N LEU A 17 6.89 9.57 3.18
CA LEU A 17 7.96 9.48 2.18
C LEU A 17 7.42 9.04 0.82
N TRP A 18 6.54 8.03 0.79
CA TRP A 18 5.84 7.62 -0.42
C TRP A 18 5.03 8.75 -1.03
N LEU A 19 4.24 9.46 -0.21
CA LEU A 19 3.43 10.57 -0.66
C LEU A 19 4.28 11.69 -1.24
N ILE A 20 5.36 12.10 -0.56
CA ILE A 20 6.27 13.15 -1.04
C ILE A 20 6.90 12.77 -2.39
N GLY A 21 7.46 11.56 -2.50
CA GLY A 21 8.12 11.11 -3.73
C GLY A 21 7.16 11.01 -4.92
N LEU A 22 6.01 10.35 -4.73
CA LEU A 22 5.04 10.18 -5.81
C LEU A 22 4.37 11.49 -6.20
N SER A 23 3.97 12.33 -5.25
CA SER A 23 3.36 13.63 -5.55
C SER A 23 4.32 14.55 -6.28
N ALA A 24 5.61 14.57 -5.91
CA ALA A 24 6.62 15.34 -6.64
C ALA A 24 6.74 14.88 -8.10
N LEU A 25 6.83 13.56 -8.36
CA LEU A 25 6.89 13.02 -9.71
C LEU A 25 5.64 13.34 -10.53
N ILE A 26 4.47 13.09 -9.95
CA ILE A 26 3.18 13.30 -10.60
C ILE A 26 2.98 14.79 -10.89
N ALA A 27 3.36 15.69 -9.99
CA ALA A 27 3.28 17.12 -10.19
C ALA A 27 4.12 17.56 -11.40
N CYS A 28 5.36 17.06 -11.53
CA CYS A 28 6.17 17.32 -12.72
C CYS A 28 5.47 16.86 -14.00
N TRP A 29 4.97 15.63 -14.01
CA TRP A 29 4.30 15.10 -15.20
C TRP A 29 3.02 15.84 -15.53
N ASN A 30 2.28 16.30 -14.53
CA ASN A 30 1.04 17.03 -14.75
C ASN A 30 1.25 18.39 -15.42
N VAL A 31 2.34 19.10 -15.09
CA VAL A 31 2.73 20.34 -15.78
C VAL A 31 3.05 20.07 -17.26
N PHE A 32 3.64 18.92 -17.57
CA PHE A 32 4.05 18.61 -18.93
C PHE A 32 2.98 17.93 -19.79
N TYR A 33 2.06 17.21 -19.15
CA TYR A 33 1.07 16.37 -19.77
C TYR A 33 -0.28 16.54 -19.06
N GLU A 34 -1.24 17.13 -19.77
CA GLU A 34 -2.56 17.41 -19.21
C GLU A 34 -3.33 16.14 -18.83
N ASP A 35 -3.11 15.03 -19.54
CA ASP A 35 -3.81 13.77 -19.33
C ASP A 35 -3.45 13.06 -18.01
N VAL A 36 -2.33 13.44 -17.39
CA VAL A 36 -1.86 12.82 -16.14
C VAL A 36 -2.88 12.95 -15.02
N LYS A 37 -3.65 14.06 -14.96
CA LYS A 37 -4.69 14.24 -13.93
C LYS A 37 -5.78 13.16 -14.03
N TYR A 38 -6.18 12.83 -15.26
CA TYR A 38 -7.20 11.81 -15.51
C TYR A 38 -6.65 10.41 -15.24
N LEU A 39 -5.43 10.13 -15.70
CA LEU A 39 -4.76 8.84 -15.47
C LEU A 39 -4.55 8.56 -13.99
N VAL A 40 -4.10 9.55 -13.22
CA VAL A 40 -3.92 9.43 -11.77
C VAL A 40 -5.27 9.21 -11.07
N SER A 41 -6.32 9.91 -11.47
CA SER A 41 -7.67 9.71 -10.90
C SER A 41 -8.16 8.27 -11.10
N VAL A 42 -8.09 7.76 -12.33
CA VAL A 42 -8.49 6.38 -12.64
C VAL A 42 -7.57 5.38 -11.94
N GLY A 43 -6.26 5.65 -11.95
CA GLY A 43 -5.25 4.79 -11.31
C GLY A 43 -5.47 4.66 -9.80
N LEU A 44 -5.76 5.76 -9.10
CA LEU A 44 -6.08 5.74 -7.67
C LEU A 44 -7.37 4.97 -7.38
N GLN A 45 -8.38 5.08 -8.24
CA GLN A 45 -9.61 4.31 -8.11
C GLN A 45 -9.36 2.80 -8.26
N LEU A 46 -8.52 2.38 -9.22
CA LEU A 46 -8.12 0.98 -9.38
C LEU A 46 -7.28 0.50 -8.18
N LEU A 47 -6.32 1.31 -7.72
CA LEU A 47 -5.47 1.00 -6.58
C LEU A 47 -6.27 0.82 -5.29
N PHE A 48 -7.36 1.57 -5.11
CA PHE A 48 -8.25 1.40 -3.97
C PHE A 48 -8.81 -0.03 -3.88
N PHE A 49 -9.26 -0.62 -5.00
CA PHE A 49 -9.75 -1.99 -5.03
C PHE A 49 -8.63 -3.03 -4.93
N LEU A 50 -7.44 -2.72 -5.46
CA LEU A 50 -6.27 -3.59 -5.36
C LEU A 50 -5.66 -3.62 -3.94
N THR A 51 -6.00 -2.62 -3.12
CA THR A 51 -5.51 -2.52 -1.75
C THR A 51 -6.51 -3.17 -0.79
N PRO A 52 -6.07 -3.93 0.23
CA PRO A 52 -6.94 -4.49 1.27
C PRO A 52 -7.45 -3.39 2.22
N VAL A 53 -8.30 -2.48 1.71
CA VAL A 53 -8.97 -1.42 2.48
C VAL A 53 -10.36 -1.84 2.91
N ILE A 54 -11.16 -2.41 2.01
CA ILE A 54 -12.52 -2.90 2.31
C ILE A 54 -12.46 -4.31 2.93
N TYR A 55 -11.44 -5.08 2.56
CA TYR A 55 -11.21 -6.45 3.03
C TYR A 55 -9.90 -6.56 3.82
N PHE A 56 -9.68 -7.70 4.46
CA PHE A 56 -8.51 -8.00 5.28
C PHE A 56 -7.42 -8.72 4.48
N SER A 57 -6.14 -8.47 4.80
CA SER A 57 -5.01 -9.11 4.13
C SER A 57 -5.03 -10.64 4.33
N GLU A 58 -5.54 -11.09 5.47
CA GLU A 58 -5.75 -12.49 5.83
C GLU A 58 -6.72 -13.18 4.86
N GLN A 59 -7.77 -12.47 4.41
CA GLN A 59 -8.71 -13.02 3.43
C GLN A 59 -8.04 -13.29 2.09
N LEU A 60 -7.08 -12.45 1.68
CA LEU A 60 -6.29 -12.69 0.47
C LEU A 60 -5.37 -13.90 0.65
N ARG A 61 -4.78 -14.07 1.85
CA ARG A 61 -3.84 -15.16 2.14
C ARG A 61 -4.50 -16.53 2.28
N TYR A 62 -5.76 -16.60 2.68
CA TYR A 62 -6.49 -17.86 2.89
C TYR A 62 -7.66 -18.03 1.90
N THR A 63 -7.69 -17.25 0.82
CA THR A 63 -8.77 -17.33 -0.17
C THR A 63 -8.82 -18.68 -0.88
N THR A 64 -10.01 -19.28 -0.97
CA THR A 64 -10.23 -20.51 -1.76
C THR A 64 -10.33 -20.25 -3.26
N LEU A 65 -10.40 -18.97 -3.68
CA LEU A 65 -10.50 -18.58 -5.09
C LEU A 65 -9.20 -18.81 -5.87
N VAL A 66 -8.06 -18.87 -5.17
CA VAL A 66 -6.74 -19.04 -5.77
C VAL A 66 -6.19 -20.42 -5.39
N PRO A 67 -5.62 -21.18 -6.35
CA PRO A 67 -4.98 -22.47 -6.06
C PRO A 67 -3.86 -22.34 -5.01
N ASP A 68 -3.73 -23.35 -4.14
CA ASP A 68 -2.78 -23.35 -3.02
C ASP A 68 -1.34 -23.02 -3.45
N ALA A 69 -0.92 -23.51 -4.62
CA ALA A 69 0.43 -23.32 -5.15
C ALA A 69 0.80 -21.85 -5.41
N TYR A 70 -0.17 -20.99 -5.75
CA TYR A 70 0.08 -19.59 -6.11
C TYR A 70 -0.33 -18.60 -5.03
N ARG A 71 -1.10 -19.04 -4.03
CA ARG A 71 -1.74 -18.16 -3.04
C ARG A 71 -0.72 -17.35 -2.24
N GLU A 72 0.30 -18.00 -1.71
CA GLU A 72 1.34 -17.34 -0.92
C GLU A 72 2.18 -16.40 -1.79
N GLY A 73 2.50 -16.81 -3.02
CA GLY A 73 3.22 -15.96 -3.97
C GLY A 73 2.43 -14.70 -4.34
N LEU A 74 1.14 -14.84 -4.62
CA LEU A 74 0.26 -13.71 -4.94
C LEU A 74 0.08 -12.77 -3.73
N PHE A 75 -0.03 -13.33 -2.52
CA PHE A 75 -0.09 -12.56 -1.29
C PHE A 75 1.16 -11.70 -1.11
N TRP A 76 2.36 -12.27 -1.24
CA TRP A 76 3.58 -11.48 -1.11
C TRP A 76 3.77 -10.50 -2.26
N ALA A 77 3.45 -10.90 -3.49
CA ALA A 77 3.51 -10.01 -4.65
C ALA A 77 2.61 -8.78 -4.46
N SER A 78 1.38 -8.95 -3.98
CA SER A 78 0.48 -7.81 -3.76
C SER A 78 1.00 -6.84 -2.70
N HIS A 79 1.57 -7.34 -1.60
CA HIS A 79 2.11 -6.50 -0.52
C HIS A 79 3.47 -5.87 -0.84
N LEU A 80 4.25 -6.46 -1.76
CA LEU A 80 5.53 -5.93 -2.20
C LEU A 80 5.38 -4.89 -3.32
N ILE A 81 4.48 -5.14 -4.28
CA ILE A 81 4.26 -4.27 -5.44
C ILE A 81 3.42 -3.06 -5.05
N ASN A 82 2.41 -3.26 -4.22
CA ASN A 82 1.54 -2.18 -3.76
C ASN A 82 1.95 -1.73 -2.34
N PRO A 83 2.69 -0.61 -2.20
CA PRO A 83 3.13 -0.15 -0.89
C PRO A 83 1.96 0.20 0.04
N MET A 84 0.81 0.61 -0.51
CA MET A 84 -0.38 0.89 0.30
C MET A 84 -0.96 -0.38 0.92
N ALA A 85 -0.81 -1.55 0.29
CA ALA A 85 -1.27 -2.81 0.87
C ALA A 85 -0.45 -3.21 2.11
N ALA A 86 0.87 -3.01 2.07
CA ALA A 86 1.72 -3.20 3.24
C ALA A 86 1.39 -2.20 4.35
N LEU A 87 1.18 -0.93 4.01
CA LEU A 87 0.86 0.13 4.97
C LEU A 87 -0.50 -0.07 5.64
N THR A 88 -1.57 -0.41 4.90
CA THR A 88 -2.89 -0.67 5.49
C THR A 88 -2.89 -1.86 6.43
N MET A 89 -2.18 -2.94 6.08
CA MET A 89 -1.94 -4.07 6.98
C MET A 89 -1.18 -3.63 8.24
N ALA A 90 -0.12 -2.85 8.07
CA ALA A 90 0.70 -2.36 9.19
C ALA A 90 -0.11 -1.48 10.15
N TYR A 91 -0.93 -0.55 9.66
CA TYR A 91 -1.80 0.27 10.50
C TYR A 91 -2.80 -0.56 11.29
N ARG A 92 -3.49 -1.50 10.63
CA ARG A 92 -4.46 -2.38 11.30
C ARG A 92 -3.80 -3.18 12.41
N LYS A 93 -2.65 -3.80 12.14
CA LYS A 93 -1.95 -4.63 13.14
C LYS A 93 -1.27 -3.82 14.24
N ALA A 94 -0.90 -2.56 13.96
CA ALA A 94 -0.34 -1.68 14.97
C ALA A 94 -1.39 -1.20 15.98
N ILE A 95 -2.62 -0.94 15.52
CA ILE A 95 -3.69 -0.33 16.31
C ILE A 95 -4.63 -1.38 16.93
N LEU A 96 -5.01 -2.39 16.15
CA LEU A 96 -5.99 -3.39 16.57
C LEU A 96 -5.32 -4.57 17.27
N PRO A 97 -5.97 -5.16 18.28
CA PRO A 97 -5.52 -6.43 18.82
C PRO A 97 -5.65 -7.55 17.76
N PRO A 98 -4.89 -8.65 17.91
CA PRO A 98 -5.07 -9.85 17.08
C PRO A 98 -6.53 -10.29 17.07
N ILE A 99 -7.15 -10.32 15.89
CA ILE A 99 -8.53 -10.75 15.69
C ILE A 99 -8.59 -11.83 14.62
N THR A 100 -9.33 -12.91 14.91
CA THR A 100 -9.71 -13.89 13.89
C THR A 100 -10.96 -13.38 13.19
N ILE A 101 -10.88 -13.19 11.89
CA ILE A 101 -12.03 -12.70 11.11
C ILE A 101 -12.91 -13.90 10.79
N VAL A 102 -14.18 -13.85 11.18
CA VAL A 102 -15.17 -14.86 10.84
C VAL A 102 -16.15 -14.24 9.87
N GLN A 103 -16.18 -14.75 8.64
CA GLN A 103 -17.12 -14.30 7.61
C GLN A 103 -18.06 -15.45 7.26
N GLU A 104 -19.35 -15.23 7.48
CA GLU A 104 -20.39 -16.17 7.08
C GLU A 104 -20.60 -16.09 5.57
N ASN A 105 -20.42 -17.21 4.87
CA ASN A 105 -20.70 -17.28 3.45
C ASN A 105 -22.18 -17.60 3.26
N ALA A 106 -22.98 -16.58 2.98
CA ALA A 106 -24.43 -16.69 2.79
C ALA A 106 -24.83 -17.70 1.69
N ALA A 107 -23.95 -18.00 0.72
CA ALA A 107 -24.21 -18.97 -0.33
C ALA A 107 -23.92 -20.43 0.07
N LEU A 108 -23.01 -20.66 1.02
CA LEU A 108 -22.59 -22.00 1.46
C LEU A 108 -23.09 -22.36 2.86
N GLY A 109 -23.68 -21.42 3.60
CA GLY A 109 -24.12 -21.62 4.98
C GLY A 109 -22.98 -21.98 5.93
N GLN A 110 -21.74 -21.67 5.55
CA GLN A 110 -20.52 -22.00 6.29
C GLN A 110 -19.77 -20.72 6.68
N ALA A 111 -19.34 -20.65 7.93
CA ALA A 111 -18.47 -19.59 8.41
C ALA A 111 -17.03 -19.90 8.01
N MET A 112 -16.44 -19.05 7.17
CA MET A 112 -15.01 -19.09 6.87
C MET A 112 -14.25 -18.30 7.94
N GLN A 113 -13.27 -18.95 8.55
CA GLN A 113 -12.40 -18.33 9.55
C GLN A 113 -11.07 -17.96 8.92
N PHE A 114 -10.64 -16.73 9.14
CA PHE A 114 -9.34 -16.22 8.72
C PHE A 114 -8.52 -15.95 9.99
N PRO A 115 -7.54 -16.81 10.31
CA PRO A 115 -6.71 -16.61 11.49
C PRO A 115 -5.86 -15.34 11.34
N ASP A 116 -5.62 -14.66 12.47
CA ASP A 116 -4.71 -13.52 12.49
C ASP A 116 -3.29 -13.96 12.13
N MET A 117 -2.58 -13.13 11.37
CA MET A 117 -1.16 -13.31 11.11
C MET A 117 -0.34 -12.23 11.81
N PRO A 118 0.83 -12.51 12.37
CA PRO A 118 1.68 -11.46 12.94
C PRO A 118 2.14 -10.48 11.86
N LEU A 119 2.38 -9.22 12.22
CA LEU A 119 2.92 -8.21 11.31
C LEU A 119 4.38 -8.57 10.94
N PRO A 120 4.69 -8.84 9.66
CA PRO A 120 6.08 -9.02 9.24
C PRO A 120 6.84 -7.69 9.34
N LEU A 121 7.71 -7.56 10.35
CA LEU A 121 8.52 -6.34 10.57
C LEU A 121 9.44 -6.03 9.38
N TRP A 122 9.94 -7.07 8.71
CA TRP A 122 10.77 -6.92 7.52
C TRP A 122 10.02 -6.23 6.38
N LEU A 123 8.70 -6.42 6.27
CA LEU A 123 7.88 -5.78 5.26
C LEU A 123 7.76 -4.28 5.52
N VAL A 124 7.60 -3.89 6.79
CA VAL A 124 7.58 -2.48 7.21
C VAL A 124 8.93 -1.83 6.92
N ALA A 125 10.04 -2.50 7.26
CA ALA A 125 11.38 -2.01 7.00
C ALA A 125 11.64 -1.86 5.49
N LEU A 126 11.26 -2.85 4.69
CA LEU A 126 11.40 -2.80 3.24
C LEU A 126 10.54 -1.67 2.64
N ASN A 127 9.29 -1.53 3.07
CA ASN A 127 8.40 -0.48 2.61
C ASN A 127 8.95 0.92 2.92
N LEU A 128 9.55 1.10 4.11
CA LEU A 128 10.23 2.33 4.50
C LEU A 128 11.44 2.60 3.61
N LEU A 129 12.30 1.61 3.36
CA LEU A 129 13.46 1.76 2.49
C LEU A 129 13.06 2.13 1.06
N LEU A 130 12.03 1.48 0.52
CA LEU A 130 11.48 1.82 -0.79
C LEU A 130 10.88 3.23 -0.79
N GLY A 131 10.17 3.61 0.27
CA GLY A 131 9.63 4.96 0.45
C GLY A 131 10.71 6.03 0.45
N VAL A 132 11.84 5.80 1.16
CA VAL A 132 13.02 6.69 1.11
C VAL A 132 13.55 6.78 -0.32
N GLY A 133 13.73 5.65 -1.01
CA GLY A 133 14.19 5.62 -2.39
C GLY A 133 13.31 6.44 -3.33
N VAL A 134 11.99 6.25 -3.24
CA VAL A 134 11.00 6.98 -4.05
C VAL A 134 10.95 8.46 -3.70
N ALA A 135 11.08 8.83 -2.43
CA ALA A 135 11.18 10.22 -2.00
C ALA A 135 12.40 10.91 -2.61
N LEU A 136 13.58 10.28 -2.51
CA LEU A 136 14.82 10.81 -3.08
C LEU A 136 14.74 10.92 -4.61
N LEU A 137 14.21 9.90 -5.27
CA LEU A 137 14.02 9.91 -6.73
C LEU A 137 13.04 11.00 -7.16
N GLY A 138 11.90 11.14 -6.48
CA GLY A 138 10.89 12.13 -6.82
C GLY A 138 11.35 13.55 -6.61
N LEU A 139 11.97 13.84 -5.46
CA LEU A 139 12.54 15.17 -5.19
C LEU A 139 13.72 15.48 -6.11
N GLY A 140 14.57 14.49 -6.39
CA GLY A 140 15.69 14.64 -7.34
C GLY A 140 15.21 14.91 -8.76
N TYR A 141 14.16 14.22 -9.20
CA TYR A 141 13.54 14.44 -10.51
C TYR A 141 12.88 15.82 -10.62
N PHE A 142 12.17 16.24 -9.57
CA PHE A 142 11.53 17.55 -9.49
C PHE A 142 12.55 18.69 -9.59
N ARG A 143 13.62 18.63 -8.77
CA ARG A 143 14.69 19.63 -8.78
C ARG A 143 15.38 19.76 -10.14
N LYS A 144 15.60 18.64 -10.83
CA LYS A 144 16.23 18.67 -12.16
C LYS A 144 15.40 19.42 -13.21
N ARG A 145 14.09 19.51 -13.03
CA ARG A 145 13.14 20.10 -14.00
C ARG A 145 12.57 21.45 -13.57
N GLU A 146 13.05 22.00 -12.45
CA GLU A 146 12.52 23.24 -11.90
C GLU A 146 12.57 24.41 -12.90
N TRP A 147 13.63 24.46 -13.72
CA TRP A 147 13.83 25.49 -14.74
C TRP A 147 12.91 25.31 -15.95
N GLU A 148 12.65 24.06 -16.35
CA GLU A 148 11.76 23.73 -17.48
C GLU A 148 10.30 24.10 -17.20
N PHE A 149 9.89 24.22 -15.93
CA PHE A 149 8.54 24.67 -15.57
C PHE A 149 8.31 26.14 -15.89
N VAL A 150 9.36 26.97 -15.79
CA VAL A 150 9.27 28.42 -16.01
C VAL A 150 9.12 28.74 -17.50
N GLU A 151 9.67 27.89 -18.36
CA GLU A 151 9.65 28.06 -19.81
C GLU A 151 8.33 27.60 -20.45
N ARG A 152 7.43 26.97 -19.67
CA ARG A 152 6.10 26.56 -20.14
C ARG A 152 5.09 27.71 -19.94
N PRO A 153 4.49 28.24 -21.02
CA PRO A 153 3.45 29.26 -20.94
C PRO A 153 2.12 28.71 -20.40
#